data_AF-A0A4R6LZU4-F1
#
_entry.id   AF-A0A4R6LZU4-F1
#
_cell.length_a   1.000
_cell.length_b   1.000
_cell.length_c   1.000
_cell.angle_alpha   90.00
_cell.angle_beta   90.00
_cell.angle_gamma   90.00
#
_symmetry.space_group_name_H-M   'P 1'
#
loop_
_entity.id
_entity.type
_entity.pdbx_description
1 polymer ?
#
loop_
_entity_poly.entity_id
_entity_poly.type
_entity_poly.pdbx_seq_one_letter_code
_entity_poly.pdbx_strand_id
1 'polypeptide(L)'
;MNAERYTEEELYKLLWKKAEEIEKVPGAREINSDPFLPSYQVFTACFGRFRDSDKLEELVKKFTDLSRKNRCFCNDCPRDENKCKRDVRDCKAKLTNNELRLYFIIFDKIIC
;
A
#
# COMPACT_ATOMS: atom_id res chain seq x y z
N MET A 1 25.07 -16.92 -4.78
CA MET A 1 24.43 -15.58 -4.77
C MET A 1 23.77 -15.40 -6.13
N ASN A 2 22.44 -15.47 -6.23
CA ASN A 2 21.73 -15.28 -7.51
C ASN A 2 21.42 -13.80 -7.72
N ALA A 3 22.43 -13.04 -8.12
CA ALA A 3 22.29 -11.61 -8.44
C ALA A 3 21.77 -11.36 -9.88
N GLU A 4 21.48 -12.41 -10.66
CA GLU A 4 21.13 -12.30 -12.09
C GLU A 4 19.62 -12.39 -12.42
N ARG A 5 18.72 -12.42 -11.42
CA ARG A 5 17.32 -12.81 -11.68
C ARG A 5 16.31 -11.69 -11.87
N TYR A 6 16.60 -10.46 -11.47
CA TYR A 6 15.65 -9.35 -11.58
C TYR A 6 16.38 -8.06 -11.93
N THR A 7 15.81 -7.32 -12.87
CA THR A 7 16.15 -5.93 -13.14
C THR A 7 15.50 -5.02 -12.10
N GLU A 8 16.03 -3.80 -11.96
CA GLU A 8 15.45 -2.77 -11.11
C GLU A 8 13.98 -2.48 -11.47
N GLU A 9 13.66 -2.38 -12.76
CA GLU A 9 12.31 -2.13 -13.24
C GLU A 9 11.33 -3.27 -12.90
N GLU A 10 11.78 -4.52 -12.98
CA GLU A 10 10.97 -5.67 -12.59
C GLU A 10 10.68 -5.65 -11.09
N LEU A 11 11.69 -5.37 -10.26
CA LEU A 11 11.49 -5.23 -8.83
C LEU A 11 10.53 -4.07 -8.52
N TYR A 12 10.65 -2.93 -9.20
CA TYR A 12 9.72 -1.82 -9.04
C TYR A 12 8.28 -2.24 -9.37
N LYS A 13 8.06 -2.89 -10.53
CA LYS A 13 6.73 -3.36 -10.95
C LYS A 13 6.13 -4.37 -9.97
N LEU A 14 6.93 -5.32 -9.48
CA LEU A 14 6.49 -6.29 -8.48
C LEU A 14 6.09 -5.60 -7.17
N LEU A 15 6.90 -4.65 -6.70
CA LEU A 15 6.64 -3.90 -5.48
C LEU A 15 5.38 -3.03 -5.62
N TRP A 16 5.22 -2.36 -6.77
CA TRP A 16 4.04 -1.55 -7.07
C TRP A 16 2.77 -2.39 -7.08
N LYS A 17 2.77 -3.52 -7.80
CA LYS A 17 1.62 -4.43 -7.85
C LYS A 17 1.25 -4.91 -6.45
N LYS A 18 2.24 -5.24 -5.62
CA LYS A 18 1.97 -5.64 -4.24
C LYS A 18 1.35 -4.50 -3.44
N ALA A 19 1.87 -3.28 -3.60
CA ALA A 19 1.36 -2.09 -2.93
C ALA A 19 -0.09 -1.75 -3.32
N GLU A 20 -0.48 -1.97 -4.58
CA GLU A 20 -1.86 -1.86 -5.04
C GLU A 20 -2.77 -2.89 -4.39
N GLU A 21 -2.32 -4.15 -4.34
CA GLU A 21 -3.08 -5.23 -3.73
C GLU A 21 -3.41 -4.93 -2.26
N ILE A 22 -2.42 -4.50 -1.48
CA ILE A 22 -2.54 -4.28 -0.03
C ILE A 22 -2.89 -2.83 0.35
N GLU A 23 -2.95 -1.93 -0.62
CA GLU A 23 -3.20 -0.49 -0.49
C GLU A 23 -2.31 0.23 0.54
N LYS A 24 -1.05 -0.18 0.64
CA LYS A 24 -0.01 0.43 1.49
C LYS A 24 1.39 0.10 0.95
N VAL A 25 2.41 0.81 1.41
CA VAL A 25 3.81 0.47 1.12
C VAL A 25 4.12 -0.91 1.73
N PRO A 26 4.52 -1.92 0.92
CA PRO A 26 4.80 -3.26 1.42
C PRO A 26 5.97 -3.29 2.39
N GLY A 27 5.80 -3.97 3.53
CA GLY A 27 6.87 -4.23 4.48
C GLY A 27 7.51 -5.60 4.26
N ALA A 28 8.53 -5.91 5.07
CA ALA A 28 9.20 -7.20 5.04
C ALA A 28 8.24 -8.37 5.26
N ARG A 29 7.22 -8.21 6.11
CA ARG A 29 6.22 -9.25 6.38
C ARG A 29 5.40 -9.54 5.12
N GLU A 30 4.84 -8.52 4.48
CA GLU A 30 4.00 -8.69 3.29
C GLU A 30 4.79 -9.27 2.12
N ILE A 31 6.03 -8.81 1.92
CA ILE A 31 6.90 -9.29 0.85
C ILE A 31 7.30 -10.75 1.08
N ASN A 32 7.82 -11.08 2.26
CA ASN A 32 8.31 -12.44 2.53
C ASN A 32 7.17 -13.47 2.69
N SER A 33 5.94 -13.02 2.94
CA SER A 33 4.77 -13.90 2.99
C SER A 33 4.22 -14.26 1.60
N ASP A 34 4.64 -13.56 0.55
CA ASP A 34 4.16 -13.79 -0.81
C ASP A 34 5.12 -14.72 -1.57
N PRO A 35 4.69 -15.94 -1.93
CA PRO A 35 5.57 -16.90 -2.60
C PRO A 35 5.95 -16.49 -4.03
N PHE A 36 5.28 -15.49 -4.62
CA PHE A 36 5.55 -15.00 -5.97
C PHE A 36 6.51 -13.80 -5.98
N LEU A 37 6.88 -13.27 -4.82
CA LEU A 37 7.83 -12.18 -4.70
C LEU A 37 9.23 -12.69 -4.33
N PRO A 38 10.29 -12.01 -4.78
CA PRO A 38 11.61 -12.23 -4.22
C PRO A 38 11.65 -11.79 -2.75
N SER A 39 12.66 -12.23 -2.01
CA SER A 39 12.76 -11.88 -0.59
C SER A 39 12.94 -10.37 -0.41
N TYR A 40 12.53 -9.86 0.75
CA TYR A 40 12.70 -8.46 1.13
C TYR A 40 14.14 -7.96 0.96
N GLN A 41 15.12 -8.84 1.21
CA GLN A 41 16.54 -8.55 1.05
C GLN A 41 16.91 -8.18 -0.39
N VAL A 42 16.31 -8.82 -1.39
CA VAL A 42 16.54 -8.50 -2.81
C VAL A 42 16.09 -7.07 -3.11
N PHE A 43 14.91 -6.69 -2.63
CA PHE A 43 14.41 -5.32 -2.79
C PHE A 43 15.28 -4.30 -2.06
N THR A 44 15.68 -4.56 -0.82
CA THR A 44 16.52 -3.60 -0.06
C THR A 44 17.95 -3.51 -0.60
N ALA A 45 18.47 -4.56 -1.25
CA ALA A 45 19.75 -4.50 -1.94
C ALA A 45 19.70 -3.58 -3.16
N CYS A 46 18.55 -3.50 -3.84
CA CYS A 46 18.35 -2.65 -5.01
C CYS A 46 17.97 -1.20 -4.65
N PHE A 47 17.05 -1.03 -3.70
CA PHE A 47 16.41 0.26 -3.40
C PHE A 47 16.82 0.87 -2.05
N GLY A 48 17.50 0.12 -1.18
CA GLY A 48 17.75 0.53 0.20
C GLY A 48 16.48 0.53 1.05
N ARG A 49 16.40 1.47 2.00
CA ARG A 49 15.18 1.66 2.81
C ARG A 49 14.12 2.32 1.95
N PHE A 50 12.96 1.69 1.80
CA PHE A 50 11.96 2.14 0.83
C PHE A 50 11.55 3.61 1.01
N ARG A 51 11.33 4.05 2.25
CA ARG A 51 10.92 5.42 2.57
C ARG A 51 11.97 6.49 2.25
N ASP A 52 13.23 6.08 2.15
CA ASP A 52 14.37 6.98 1.94
C ASP A 52 14.89 6.86 0.49
N SER A 53 14.20 6.11 -0.37
CA SER A 53 14.64 5.77 -1.72
C SER A 53 14.02 6.69 -2.77
N ASP A 54 14.84 7.49 -3.46
CA ASP A 54 14.38 8.35 -4.55
C ASP A 54 13.70 7.56 -5.67
N LYS A 55 14.19 6.34 -5.94
CA LYS A 55 13.63 5.41 -6.94
C LYS A 55 12.22 4.95 -6.58
N LEU A 56 11.84 5.00 -5.30
CA LEU A 56 10.54 4.59 -4.80
C LEU A 56 9.68 5.79 -4.36
N GLU A 57 10.10 7.03 -4.63
CA GLU A 57 9.43 8.24 -4.15
C GLU A 57 7.94 8.24 -4.51
N GLU A 58 7.62 7.97 -5.78
CA GLU A 58 6.24 7.94 -6.27
C GLU A 58 5.40 6.86 -5.55
N LEU A 59 5.94 5.64 -5.47
CA LEU A 59 5.29 4.51 -4.79
C LEU A 59 5.04 4.87 -3.31
N VAL A 60 6.06 5.33 -2.61
CA VAL A 60 5.98 5.68 -1.20
C VAL A 60 4.96 6.77 -0.97
N LYS A 61 4.99 7.85 -1.76
CA LYS A 61 4.04 8.95 -1.66
C LYS A 61 2.60 8.48 -1.86
N LYS A 62 2.34 7.76 -2.96
CA LYS A 62 0.99 7.28 -3.33
C LYS A 62 0.42 6.36 -2.26
N PHE A 63 1.16 5.33 -1.85
CA PHE A 63 0.63 4.31 -0.95
C PHE A 63 0.68 4.71 0.53
N THR A 64 1.49 5.70 0.89
CA THR A 64 1.41 6.34 2.22
C THR A 64 0.14 7.18 2.33
N ASP A 65 -0.17 7.99 1.32
CA ASP A 65 -1.41 8.77 1.28
C ASP A 65 -2.64 7.85 1.27
N LEU A 66 -2.65 6.82 0.43
CA LEU A 66 -3.75 5.86 0.38
C LEU A 66 -3.95 5.15 1.73
N SER A 67 -2.86 4.71 2.37
CA SER A 67 -2.94 4.06 3.69
C SER A 67 -3.45 5.03 4.78
N ARG A 68 -3.07 6.30 4.72
CA ARG A 68 -3.61 7.37 5.59
C ARG A 68 -5.11 7.55 5.38
N LYS A 69 -5.55 7.70 4.12
CA LYS A 69 -6.97 7.84 3.77
C LYS A 69 -7.80 6.64 4.19
N ASN A 70 -7.27 5.43 3.99
CA ASN A 70 -7.89 4.18 4.45
C ASN A 70 -8.06 4.14 5.97
N ARG A 71 -7.10 4.69 6.74
CA ARG A 71 -7.25 4.82 8.19
C ARG A 71 -8.39 5.77 8.54
N CYS A 72 -8.43 6.95 7.94
CA CYS A 72 -9.52 7.88 8.17
C CYS A 72 -10.88 7.32 7.78
N PHE A 73 -10.96 6.57 6.67
CA PHE A 73 -12.17 5.84 6.28
C PHE A 73 -12.63 4.87 7.37
N CYS A 74 -11.70 4.18 8.02
CA CYS A 74 -12.02 3.34 9.16
C CYS A 74 -12.44 4.14 10.40
N ASN A 75 -11.80 5.28 10.68
CA ASN A 75 -12.11 6.13 11.83
C ASN A 75 -13.48 6.82 11.70
N ASP A 76 -13.88 7.17 10.47
CA ASP A 76 -15.20 7.73 10.16
C ASP A 76 -16.30 6.66 10.23
N CYS A 77 -15.92 5.38 10.37
CA CYS A 77 -16.89 4.31 10.52
C CYS A 77 -17.63 4.47 11.86
N PRO A 78 -18.98 4.45 11.88
CA PRO A 78 -19.75 4.54 13.12
C PRO A 78 -19.60 3.32 14.04
N ARG A 79 -18.76 2.34 13.68
CA ARG A 79 -18.45 1.15 14.47
C ARG A 79 -17.15 1.38 15.23
N ASP A 80 -17.07 0.86 16.45
CA ASP A 80 -15.87 0.95 17.31
C ASP A 80 -14.60 0.44 16.58
N GLU A 81 -13.74 1.38 16.19
CA GLU A 81 -12.50 1.14 15.45
C GLU A 81 -11.53 0.24 16.21
N ASN A 82 -11.51 0.32 17.54
CA ASN A 82 -10.58 -0.43 18.39
C ASN A 82 -10.92 -1.93 18.46
N LYS A 83 -12.12 -2.31 18.01
CA LYS A 83 -12.58 -3.70 17.95
C LYS A 83 -12.65 -4.24 16.53
N CYS A 84 -12.63 -3.37 15.52
CA CYS A 84 -12.77 -3.78 14.12
C CYS A 84 -11.45 -4.36 13.59
N LYS A 85 -11.44 -5.67 13.30
CA LYS A 85 -10.29 -6.38 12.68
C LYS A 85 -10.48 -6.66 11.19
N ARG A 86 -11.44 -5.99 10.54
CA ARG A 86 -11.76 -6.21 9.13
C ARG A 86 -10.75 -5.50 8.25
N ASP A 87 -10.56 -6.05 7.05
CA ASP A 87 -9.81 -5.37 6.03
C ASP A 87 -10.61 -4.17 5.49
N VAL A 88 -9.95 -3.01 5.35
CA VAL A 88 -10.57 -1.82 4.77
C VAL A 88 -11.09 -2.07 3.35
N ARG A 89 -10.40 -2.95 2.59
CA ARG A 89 -10.77 -3.34 1.23
C ARG A 89 -12.13 -4.04 1.20
N ASP A 90 -12.40 -4.91 2.16
CA ASP A 90 -13.70 -5.60 2.29
C ASP A 90 -14.85 -4.65 2.61
N CYS A 91 -14.56 -3.57 3.34
CA CYS A 91 -15.53 -2.53 3.64
C CYS A 91 -15.81 -1.67 2.41
N LYS A 92 -14.76 -1.29 1.67
CA LYS A 92 -14.89 -0.50 0.45
C LYS A 92 -15.61 -1.26 -0.66
N ALA A 93 -15.41 -2.58 -0.77
CA ALA A 93 -16.10 -3.42 -1.75
C ALA A 93 -17.64 -3.45 -1.60
N LYS A 94 -18.17 -2.99 -0.45
CA LYS A 94 -19.62 -2.90 -0.20
C LYS A 94 -20.22 -1.57 -0.66
N LEU A 95 -19.38 -0.58 -0.94
CA LEU A 95 -19.78 0.71 -1.43
C LEU A 95 -19.75 0.73 -2.95
N THR A 96 -20.63 1.52 -3.55
CA THR A 96 -20.57 1.80 -4.98
C THR A 96 -19.34 2.65 -5.31
N ASN A 97 -18.89 2.58 -6.57
CA ASN A 97 -17.80 3.43 -7.06
C ASN A 97 -18.08 4.92 -6.84
N ASN A 98 -19.35 5.34 -6.90
CA ASN A 98 -19.75 6.73 -6.68
C ASN A 98 -19.60 7.13 -5.21
N GLU A 99 -20.03 6.29 -4.26
CA GLU A 99 -19.89 6.54 -2.83
C GLU A 99 -18.42 6.62 -2.42
N LEU A 100 -17.58 5.68 -2.91
CA LEU A 100 -16.14 5.71 -2.67
C LEU A 100 -15.51 6.98 -3.26
N ARG A 101 -15.84 7.31 -4.51
CA ARG A 101 -15.31 8.50 -5.18
C ARG A 101 -15.68 9.78 -4.43
N LEU A 102 -16.94 9.91 -4.00
CA LEU A 102 -17.40 11.06 -3.22
C LEU A 102 -16.63 11.15 -1.90
N TYR A 103 -16.45 10.04 -1.19
CA TYR A 103 -15.67 10.00 0.05
C TYR A 103 -14.26 10.54 -0.18
N PHE A 104 -13.50 10.00 -1.15
CA PHE A 104 -12.11 10.44 -1.37
C PHE A 104 -11.99 11.87 -1.93
N ILE A 105 -12.95 12.34 -2.75
CA ILE A 105 -12.99 13.74 -3.21
C ILE A 105 -13.26 14.69 -2.04
N ILE A 106 -14.17 14.33 -1.15
CA ILE A 106 -14.51 15.13 0.02
C ILE A 106 -13.36 15.10 1.03
N PHE A 107 -12.70 13.95 1.18
CA PHE A 107 -11.54 13.78 2.04
C PHE A 107 -10.45 14.82 1.74
N ASP A 108 -10.07 14.94 0.46
CA ASP A 108 -9.06 15.91 0.00
C ASP A 108 -9.50 17.39 0.16
N LYS A 109 -10.79 17.65 0.44
CA LYS A 109 -11.36 19.00 0.61
C LYS A 109 -11.62 19.40 2.06
N ILE A 110 -11.81 18.44 2.98
CA ILE A 110 -12.28 18.72 4.35
C ILE A 110 -11.17 18.54 5.40
N ILE A 111 -10.19 17.64 5.24
CA ILE A 111 -9.12 17.42 6.25
C ILE A 111 -7.75 17.03 5.62
N CYS A 112 -6.70 17.73 6.11
CA CYS A 112 -5.23 17.56 6.00
C CYS A 112 -4.53 17.88 4.68
#